data_AF-A0A6M0AWC9-F1
#
_entry.id   AF-A0A6M0AWC9-F1
#
_cell.length_a   1.000
_cell.length_b   1.000
_cell.length_c   1.000
_cell.angle_alpha   90.00
_cell.angle_beta   90.00
_cell.angle_gamma   90.00
#
_symmetry.space_group_name_H-M   'P 1'
#
loop_
_entity.id
_entity.type
_entity.pdbx_description
1 polymer ?
#
loop_
_entity_poly.entity_id
_entity_poly.type
_entity_poly.pdbx_seq_one_letter_code
_entity_poly.pdbx_strand_id
1 'polypeptide(L)' 'HGRSRVFRQDGDPEEVIQEAIDTCPVDCIHWVDYTKLKNLEDERQYQVIPRAGLPIEPSVVAAKIKERKLARKRRKKR' A
#
# COMPACT_ATOMS: atom_id res chain seq x y z
N HIS A 1 0.36 -2.54 -9.12
CA HIS A 1 1.32 -2.22 -8.05
C HIS A 1 0.59 -2.02 -6.74
N GLY A 2 0.45 -3.06 -5.92
CA GLY A 2 -0.05 -2.93 -4.54
C GLY A 2 1.05 -2.36 -3.65
N ARG A 3 0.73 -1.48 -2.71
CA ARG A 3 1.69 -0.95 -1.73
C ARG A 3 1.24 -1.32 -0.33
N SER A 4 2.19 -1.66 0.52
CA SER A 4 1.97 -2.02 1.92
C SER A 4 2.98 -1.29 2.80
N ARG A 5 2.64 -1.06 4.07
CA ARG A 5 3.60 -0.62 5.08
C ARG A 5 3.77 -1.77 6.07
N VAL A 6 5.02 -2.13 6.34
CA VAL A 6 5.37 -3.11 7.37
C VAL A 6 4.91 -2.57 8.74
N PHE A 7 4.21 -3.40 9.51
CA PHE A 7 3.67 -3.01 10.82
C PHE A 7 4.75 -2.97 11.91
N ARG A 8 5.64 -3.97 11.95
CA ARG A 8 6.82 -4.02 12.83
C ARG A 8 8.08 -3.78 12.00
N GLN A 9 8.56 -2.54 11.98
CA GLN A 9 9.68 -2.13 11.13
C GLN A 9 11.02 -2.66 11.65
N ASP A 10 11.20 -2.68 12.98
CA ASP A 10 12.42 -3.13 13.65
C ASP A 10 12.21 -4.50 14.33
N GLY A 11 11.54 -5.42 13.63
CA GLY A 11 11.23 -6.75 14.15
C GLY A 11 12.45 -7.68 14.26
N ASP A 12 13.44 -7.45 13.39
CA ASP A 12 14.65 -8.24 13.19
C ASP A 12 15.87 -7.30 13.14
N PRO A 13 17.11 -7.83 13.25
CA PRO A 13 18.31 -7.04 13.06
C PRO A 13 18.38 -6.40 11.67
N GLU A 14 18.96 -5.21 11.57
CA GLU A 14 19.06 -4.46 10.31
C GLU A 14 19.73 -5.26 9.19
N GLU A 15 20.75 -6.07 9.51
CA GLU A 15 21.42 -6.95 8.55
C GLU A 15 20.46 -7.94 7.89
N VAL A 16 19.55 -8.54 8.67
CA VAL A 16 18.55 -9.49 8.18
C VAL A 16 17.49 -8.77 7.32
N ILE A 17 17.10 -7.56 7.73
CA ILE A 17 16.15 -6.76 6.96
C ILE A 17 16.76 -6.37 5.61
N GLN A 18 18.04 -5.99 5.58
CA GLN A 18 18.74 -5.63 4.36
C GLN A 18 18.92 -6.85 3.43
N GLU A 19 19.26 -8.01 3.97
CA GLU A 19 19.28 -9.27 3.20
C GLU A 19 17.91 -9.57 2.57
N ALA A 20 16.82 -9.41 3.32
CA ALA A 20 15.47 -9.63 2.81
C ALA A 20 15.07 -8.64 1.70
N ILE A 21 15.57 -7.41 1.75
CA ILE A 21 15.41 -6.41 0.69
C ILE A 21 16.17 -6.85 -0.55
N ASP A 22 17.45 -7.19 -0.42
CA ASP A 22 18.35 -7.48 -1.54
C ASP A 22 18.01 -8.80 -2.25
N THR A 23 17.43 -9.77 -1.53
CA THR A 23 17.06 -11.08 -2.06
C THR A 23 15.66 -11.13 -2.68
N CYS A 24 14.88 -10.05 -2.62
CA CYS A 24 13.52 -10.04 -3.13
C CYS A 24 13.51 -10.16 -4.67
N PRO A 25 12.99 -11.25 -5.27
CA PRO A 25 13.14 -11.54 -6.70
C PRO A 25 12.39 -10.56 -7.62
N VAL A 26 11.46 -9.79 -7.05
CA VAL A 26 10.61 -8.82 -7.74
C VAL A 26 10.74 -7.42 -7.15
N ASP A 27 11.79 -7.18 -6.35
CA ASP A 27 12.17 -5.89 -5.78
C ASP A 27 10.99 -5.15 -5.11
N CYS A 28 10.34 -5.82 -4.15
CA CYS A 28 9.08 -5.34 -3.55
C CYS A 28 9.23 -4.60 -2.21
N ILE A 29 10.39 -4.68 -1.56
CA ILE A 29 10.62 -4.16 -0.20
C ILE A 29 11.66 -3.05 -0.29
N HIS A 30 11.36 -1.87 0.25
CA HIS A 30 12.28 -0.74 0.20
C HIS A 30 12.22 0.09 1.47
N TRP A 31 13.36 0.65 1.85
CA TRP A 31 13.42 1.75 2.81
C TRP A 31 12.76 3.00 2.23
N VAL A 32 12.10 3.76 3.09
CA VAL A 32 11.38 4.96 2.71
C VAL A 32 11.71 6.06 3.70
N ASP A 33 12.07 7.23 3.16
CA ASP A 33 12.28 8.42 3.97
C ASP A 33 11.00 8.83 4.72
N TYR A 34 11.14 9.17 6.00
CA TYR A 34 10.03 9.58 6.85
C TYR A 34 9.20 10.73 6.26
N THR A 35 9.83 11.69 5.57
CA THR A 35 9.16 12.83 4.92
C THR A 35 8.21 12.39 3.80
N LYS A 36 8.50 11.27 3.14
CA LYS A 36 7.68 10.72 2.04
C LYS A 36 6.55 9.82 2.55
N LEU A 37 6.63 9.34 3.80
CA LEU A 37 5.73 8.35 4.36
C LEU A 37 4.26 8.79 4.29
N LYS A 38 3.97 10.04 4.63
CA LYS A 38 2.60 10.59 4.62
C LYS A 38 1.98 10.57 3.23
N ASN A 39 2.76 10.90 2.20
CA ASN A 39 2.29 10.92 0.82
C ASN A 39 2.01 9.50 0.33
N LEU A 40 2.93 8.56 0.61
CA LEU A 40 2.78 7.15 0.26
C LEU A 40 1.59 6.50 0.97
N GLU A 41 1.31 6.90 2.21
CA GLU A 41 0.11 6.47 2.95
C GLU A 41 -1.18 6.99 2.32
N ASP A 42 -1.23 8.25 1.88
CA ASP A 42 -2.41 8.83 1.23
C ASP A 42 -2.66 8.20 -0.16
N GLU A 43 -1.60 7.93 -0.93
CA GLU A 43 -1.68 7.21 -2.21
C GLU A 43 -2.21 5.78 -2.04
N ARG A 44 -1.70 5.04 -1.04
CA ARG A 44 -2.12 3.66 -0.75
C ARG A 44 -3.59 3.58 -0.33
N GLN A 45 -4.08 4.63 0.32
CA GLN A 45 -5.31 4.60 1.09
C GLN A 45 -6.57 4.21 0.30
N TYR A 46 -6.60 4.49 -1.00
CA TYR A 46 -7.74 4.19 -1.88
C TYR A 46 -7.46 3.05 -2.84
N GLN A 47 -6.30 2.41 -2.72
CA GLN A 47 -5.90 1.34 -3.60
C GLN A 47 -6.86 0.15 -3.51
N VAL A 48 -7.34 -0.30 -4.67
CA VAL A 48 -8.17 -1.49 -4.81
C VAL A 48 -7.27 -2.59 -5.36
N ILE A 49 -6.96 -3.57 -4.52
CA ILE A 49 -6.18 -4.73 -4.91
C ILE A 49 -7.18 -5.81 -5.33
N PRO A 50 -7.23 -6.19 -6.62
CA PRO A 50 -8.06 -7.30 -7.07
C PRO A 50 -7.54 -8.61 -6.45
N ARG A 51 -8.46 -9.53 -6.16
CA ARG A 51 -8.06 -10.88 -5.74
C ARG A 51 -7.40 -11.60 -6.92
N ALA A 52 -6.30 -12.29 -6.65
CA ALA A 52 -5.61 -13.08 -7.66
C ALA A 52 -6.57 -14.09 -8.31
N GLY A 53 -6.48 -14.24 -9.63
CA GLY A 53 -7.32 -15.17 -10.40
C GLY A 53 -8.71 -14.65 -10.80
N LEU A 54 -9.07 -13.40 -10.46
CA LEU A 54 -10.32 -12.78 -10.91
C LEU A 54 -10.07 -11.71 -11.99
N PRO A 55 -10.99 -11.55 -12.96
CA PRO A 55 -10.90 -10.51 -13.97
C PRO A 55 -10.93 -9.12 -13.31
N ILE A 56 -10.03 -8.25 -13.75
CA ILE A 56 -9.90 -6.88 -13.26
C ILE A 56 -10.74 -6.00 -14.17
N GLU A 57 -12.00 -5.76 -13.79
CA GLU A 57 -12.86 -4.81 -14.50
C GLU A 57 -12.48 -3.37 -14.12
N PRO A 58 -11.94 -2.54 -15.04
CA PRO A 58 -11.46 -1.19 -14.72
C PRO A 58 -12.59 -0.30 -14.20
N SER A 59 -13.81 -0.48 -14.72
CA SER A 59 -15.03 0.20 -14.31
C SER A 59 -15.36 -0.06 -12.83
N VAL A 60 -15.25 -1.31 -12.39
CA VAL A 60 -15.50 -1.74 -11.00
C VAL A 60 -14.42 -1.18 -10.06
N VAL A 61 -13.16 -1.19 -10.49
CA VAL A 61 -12.05 -0.60 -9.73
C VAL A 61 -12.28 0.90 -9.52
N ALA A 62 -12.62 1.63 -10.57
CA ALA A 62 -12.89 3.07 -10.48
C ALA A 62 -14.08 3.38 -9.56
N ALA A 63 -15.17 2.61 -9.66
CA ALA A 63 -16.34 2.73 -8.80
C ALA A 63 -15.97 2.55 -7.31
N LYS A 64 -15.24 1.48 -6.96
CA LYS A 64 -14.79 1.24 -5.58
C LYS A 64 -13.85 2.32 -5.04
N ILE A 65 -12.95 2.85 -5.87
CA ILE A 65 -12.09 3.99 -5.48
C ILE A 65 -12.95 5.21 -5.12
N LYS A 66 -13.95 5.53 -5.95
CA LYS A 66 -14.88 6.65 -5.72
C LYS A 66 -15.67 6.47 -4.42
N GLU A 67 -16.20 5.27 -4.18
CA GLU A 67 -16.93 4.93 -2.95
C GLU A 67 -16.06 5.10 -1.70
N ARG A 68 -14.83 4.57 -1.69
CA ARG A 68 -13.89 4.71 -0.56
C ARG A 68 -13.54 6.17 -0.30
N LYS A 69 -13.33 6.98 -1.34
CA LYS A 69 -13.09 8.43 -1.22
C LYS A 69 -14.29 9.16 -0.60
N LEU A 70 -15.51 8.86 -1.06
CA LEU A 70 -16.74 9.43 -0.53
C LEU A 70 -16.97 9.04 0.94
N ALA A 71 -16.78 7.77 1.30
CA ALA A 71 -16.93 7.27 2.66
C ALA A 71 -15.99 8.00 3.63
N ARG A 72 -14.71 8.22 3.25
CA ARG A 72 -13.78 9.01 4.07
C ARG A 72 -14.17 10.48 4.17
N LYS A 73 -14.60 11.12 3.08
CA LYS A 73 -15.11 12.51 3.13
C LYS A 73 -16.28 12.64 4.10
N ARG A 74 -17.21 11.68 4.09
CA ARG A 74 -18.33 11.61 5.05
C ARG A 74 -17.83 11.43 6.49
N ARG A 75 -16.86 10.53 6.72
CA ARG A 75 -16.28 10.31 8.06
C ARG A 75 -15.54 11.53 8.62
N LYS A 76 -14.87 12.34 7.77
CA LYS A 76 -14.19 13.57 8.19
C LYS A 76 -15.15 14.75 8.47
N LYS A 77 -16.39 14.68 7.99
CA LYS A 77 -17.40 15.73 8.17
C LYS A 77 -18.25 15.54 9.44
N ARG A 78 -18.22 14.33 10.03
CA ARG A 78 -18.80 14.02 11.35
C ARG A 78 -17.77 14.30 12.42
#